data_AF-A0A919DN88-F1
#
_entry.id   AF-A0A919DN88-F1
#
_cell.length_a   1.000
_cell.length_b   1.000
_cell.length_c   1.000
_cell.angle_alpha   90.00
_cell.angle_beta   90.00
_cell.angle_gamma   90.00
#
_symmetry.space_group_name_H-M   'P 1'
#
loop_
_entity.id
_entity.type
_entity.pdbx_description
1 polymer ?
#
loop_
_entity_poly.entity_id
_entity_poly.type
_entity_poly.pdbx_seq_one_letter_code
_entity_poly.pdbx_strand_id
1 'polypeptide(L)'
;MRAEAPSPTETGRTPTYLPGCRNLTATNQVKAEVTGAYKRSFPRLVHLRPAPHQFFYGQCGGVRYAATRFEPTSGATEEELVGMQDEGSAVKYFRTTSDGGWIYAASDAFPRDAHGCGAIPQIPRSLAAAWGNCSVAH
;
A
#
# COMPACT_ATOMS: atom_id res chain seq x y z
N MET A 1 34.94 13.81 35.64
CA MET A 1 34.91 13.90 34.17
C MET A 1 34.56 12.54 33.59
N ARG A 2 33.36 12.40 33.00
CA ARG A 2 33.11 11.68 31.75
C ARG A 2 31.66 11.96 31.33
N ALA A 3 31.53 12.63 30.21
CA ALA A 3 30.26 12.94 29.57
C ALA A 3 29.79 11.71 28.79
N GLU A 4 28.57 11.29 29.03
CA GLU A 4 27.87 10.28 28.24
C GLU A 4 27.04 11.05 27.19
N ALA A 5 27.36 10.87 25.92
CA ALA A 5 26.67 11.51 24.81
C ALA A 5 25.47 10.64 24.40
N PRO A 6 24.24 11.20 24.32
CA PRO A 6 23.16 10.51 23.64
C PRO A 6 23.15 10.82 22.14
N SER A 7 22.97 9.74 21.39
CA SER A 7 22.86 9.48 19.95
C SER A 7 22.19 10.55 19.07
N PRO A 8 22.51 10.58 17.76
CA PRO A 8 21.94 11.55 16.83
C PRO A 8 20.43 11.34 16.70
N THR A 9 19.70 12.43 16.89
CA THR A 9 18.26 12.57 16.66
C THR A 9 17.93 12.08 15.26
N GLU A 10 17.17 10.99 15.17
CA GLU A 10 16.50 10.55 13.96
C GLU A 10 15.68 11.75 13.46
N THR A 11 16.16 12.35 12.38
CA THR A 11 15.54 13.53 11.79
C THR A 11 14.16 13.10 11.31
N GLY A 12 13.14 13.40 12.11
CA GLY A 12 11.75 13.24 11.71
C GLY A 12 11.58 13.87 10.33
N ARG A 13 11.46 13.02 9.31
CA ARG A 13 11.30 13.45 7.93
C ARG A 13 10.04 14.29 7.89
N THR A 14 10.22 15.60 7.83
CA THR A 14 9.15 16.58 7.76
C THR A 14 8.27 16.18 6.57
N PRO A 15 6.95 15.99 6.74
CA PRO A 15 6.08 15.60 5.64
C PRO A 15 6.18 16.68 4.57
N THR A 16 6.87 16.36 3.47
CA THR A 16 6.95 17.25 2.33
C THR A 16 5.52 17.55 1.89
N TYR A 17 5.13 18.82 1.91
CA TYR A 17 3.88 19.24 1.31
C TYR A 17 3.98 18.93 -0.19
N LEU A 18 3.34 17.85 -0.63
CA LEU A 18 3.29 17.45 -2.02
C LEU A 18 2.11 18.19 -2.68
N PRO A 19 2.33 19.24 -3.48
CA PRO A 19 1.25 19.84 -4.25
C PRO A 19 0.62 18.79 -5.19
N GLY A 20 -0.71 18.87 -5.36
CA GLY A 20 -1.40 18.17 -6.44
C GLY A 20 -1.66 16.68 -6.21
N CYS A 21 -1.85 16.23 -4.97
CA CYS A 21 -2.40 14.90 -4.74
C CYS A 21 -3.78 14.76 -5.41
N ARG A 22 -3.93 13.75 -6.26
CA ARG A 22 -5.18 13.52 -7.00
C ARG A 22 -5.49 12.04 -7.15
N ASN A 23 -6.77 11.74 -7.23
CA ASN A 23 -7.28 10.43 -7.63
C ASN A 23 -7.06 10.23 -9.13
N LEU A 24 -6.78 8.98 -9.49
CA LEU A 24 -6.59 8.58 -10.87
C LEU A 24 -7.42 7.33 -11.15
N THR A 25 -7.82 7.15 -12.41
CA THR A 25 -8.49 5.92 -12.85
C THR A 25 -7.46 4.81 -13.01
N ALA A 26 -7.65 3.70 -12.29
CA ALA A 26 -6.79 2.54 -12.39
C ALA A 26 -7.11 1.71 -13.64
N THR A 27 -6.18 1.69 -14.60
CA THR A 27 -6.26 0.81 -15.77
C THR A 27 -5.93 -0.64 -15.40
N ASN A 28 -6.29 -1.59 -16.26
CA ASN A 28 -5.92 -3.00 -16.08
C ASN A 28 -4.40 -3.19 -16.01
N GLN A 29 -3.65 -2.39 -16.77
CA GLN A 29 -2.19 -2.42 -16.71
C GLN A 29 -1.65 -2.03 -15.32
N VAL A 30 -2.16 -0.95 -14.72
CA VAL A 30 -1.74 -0.53 -13.38
C VAL A 30 -2.06 -1.63 -12.35
N LYS A 31 -3.24 -2.22 -12.43
CA LYS A 31 -3.62 -3.34 -11.54
C LYS A 31 -2.68 -4.54 -11.71
N ALA A 32 -2.31 -4.88 -12.95
CA ALA A 32 -1.38 -5.97 -13.24
C ALA A 32 0.04 -5.67 -12.73
N GLU A 33 0.54 -4.46 -12.91
CA GLU A 33 1.87 -4.04 -12.42
C GLU A 33 1.95 -4.07 -10.89
N VAL A 34 0.94 -3.55 -10.20
CA VAL A 34 0.82 -3.60 -8.73
C VAL A 34 0.72 -5.04 -8.24
N THR A 35 -0.07 -5.88 -8.92
CA THR A 35 -0.17 -7.32 -8.61
C THR A 35 1.19 -8.01 -8.78
N GLY A 36 1.94 -7.66 -9.85
CA GLY A 36 3.30 -8.16 -10.05
C GLY A 36 4.26 -7.71 -8.95
N ALA A 37 4.16 -6.47 -8.48
CA ALA A 37 4.94 -5.99 -7.34
C ALA A 37 4.65 -6.77 -6.06
N TYR A 38 3.38 -7.06 -5.81
CA TYR A 38 2.98 -7.85 -4.66
C TYR A 38 3.51 -9.28 -4.72
N LYS A 39 3.39 -9.96 -5.87
CA LYS A 39 3.95 -11.30 -6.09
C LYS A 39 5.46 -11.37 -5.89
N ARG A 40 6.20 -10.31 -6.24
CA ARG A 40 7.64 -10.23 -5.97
C ARG A 40 7.96 -10.17 -4.47
N SER A 41 7.11 -9.53 -3.68
CA SER A 41 7.24 -9.48 -2.22
C SER A 41 6.75 -10.74 -1.52
N PHE A 42 5.75 -11.43 -2.09
CA PHE A 42 5.14 -12.64 -1.56
C PHE A 42 5.12 -13.75 -2.62
N PRO A 43 6.28 -14.37 -2.94
CA PRO A 43 6.42 -15.27 -4.09
C PRO A 43 5.62 -16.58 -3.97
N ARG A 44 5.14 -16.90 -2.77
CA ARG A 44 4.29 -18.07 -2.51
C ARG A 44 2.82 -17.85 -2.88
N LEU A 45 2.40 -16.59 -3.08
CA LEU A 45 1.03 -16.22 -3.38
C LEU A 45 0.96 -15.79 -4.86
N VAL A 46 0.59 -16.72 -5.73
CA VAL A 46 0.65 -16.55 -7.19
C VAL A 46 -0.76 -16.37 -7.77
N HIS A 47 -1.75 -17.12 -7.28
CA HIS A 47 -3.10 -17.14 -7.82
C HIS A 47 -4.00 -16.12 -7.12
N LEU A 48 -3.68 -14.84 -7.27
CA LEU A 48 -4.40 -13.74 -6.64
C LEU A 48 -4.69 -12.60 -7.60
N ARG A 49 -5.71 -11.82 -7.27
CA ARG A 49 -6.08 -10.58 -7.96
C ARG A 49 -6.47 -9.48 -6.97
N PRO A 50 -6.39 -8.21 -7.35
CA PRO A 50 -6.96 -7.14 -6.54
C PRO A 50 -8.46 -7.35 -6.34
N ALA A 51 -8.95 -7.17 -5.12
CA ALA A 51 -10.35 -7.31 -4.80
C ALA A 51 -11.20 -6.31 -5.63
N PRO A 52 -12.32 -6.75 -6.22
CA PRO A 52 -13.22 -5.88 -6.97
C PRO A 52 -13.67 -4.67 -6.14
N HIS A 53 -13.75 -3.50 -6.76
CA HIS A 53 -14.20 -2.25 -6.14
C HIS A 53 -13.37 -1.73 -4.95
N GLN A 54 -12.22 -2.36 -4.63
CA GLN A 54 -11.36 -1.97 -3.51
C GLN A 54 -9.94 -1.57 -3.95
N PHE A 55 -9.82 -0.98 -5.15
CA PHE A 55 -8.55 -0.52 -5.71
C PHE A 55 -8.49 1.00 -5.72
N PHE A 56 -7.67 1.57 -4.83
CA PHE A 56 -7.39 3.01 -4.78
C PHE A 56 -6.14 3.31 -5.57
N TYR A 57 -6.17 4.40 -6.35
CA TYR A 57 -5.05 4.81 -7.20
C TYR A 57 -5.00 6.33 -7.31
N GLY A 58 -3.78 6.86 -7.29
CA GLY A 58 -3.56 8.28 -7.32
C GLY A 58 -2.09 8.64 -7.37
N GLN A 59 -1.82 9.93 -7.33
CA GLN A 59 -0.48 10.46 -7.49
C GLN A 59 -0.29 11.71 -6.64
N CYS A 60 0.91 11.89 -6.10
CA CYS A 60 1.37 13.12 -5.45
C CYS A 60 2.79 13.44 -5.91
N GLY A 61 3.05 14.66 -6.37
CA GLY A 61 4.41 15.12 -6.70
C GLY A 61 5.20 14.16 -7.61
N GLY A 62 4.57 13.60 -8.65
CA GLY A 62 5.23 12.65 -9.57
C GLY A 62 5.14 11.18 -9.14
N VAL A 63 5.03 10.89 -7.84
CA VAL A 63 4.96 9.52 -7.32
C VAL A 63 3.53 9.00 -7.40
N ARG A 64 3.36 7.82 -8.00
CA ARG A 64 2.06 7.12 -8.06
C ARG A 64 1.95 6.19 -6.85
N TYR A 65 0.74 6.09 -6.32
CA TYR A 65 0.41 5.26 -5.17
C TYR A 65 -0.81 4.41 -5.49
N ALA A 66 -0.84 3.20 -4.94
CA ALA A 66 -1.99 2.33 -5.01
C ALA A 66 -2.25 1.67 -3.66
N ALA A 67 -3.51 1.40 -3.37
CA ALA A 67 -3.92 0.60 -2.23
C ALA A 67 -4.97 -0.42 -2.67
N THR A 68 -4.79 -1.68 -2.28
CA THR A 68 -5.77 -2.72 -2.59
C THR A 68 -5.69 -3.89 -1.62
N ARG A 69 -6.83 -4.52 -1.37
CA ARG A 69 -6.89 -5.88 -0.86
C ARG A 69 -6.65 -6.87 -2.00
N PHE A 70 -6.13 -8.05 -1.71
CA PHE A 70 -6.03 -9.15 -2.67
C PHE A 70 -6.96 -10.30 -2.28
N GLU A 71 -7.53 -10.95 -3.27
CA GLU A 71 -8.32 -12.17 -3.09
C GLU A 71 -7.74 -13.30 -3.96
N PRO A 72 -7.87 -14.56 -3.51
CA PRO A 72 -7.48 -15.70 -4.31
C PRO A 72 -8.35 -15.81 -5.58
N THR A 73 -7.75 -16.31 -6.64
CA THR A 73 -8.42 -16.68 -7.90
C THR A 73 -8.76 -18.17 -7.89
N SER A 74 -9.56 -18.62 -8.86
CA SER A 74 -10.00 -20.03 -8.94
C SER A 74 -8.87 -21.07 -9.07
N GLY A 75 -7.65 -20.65 -9.41
CA GLY A 75 -6.49 -21.52 -9.51
C GLY A 75 -5.66 -21.65 -8.22
N ALA A 76 -6.07 -21.00 -7.11
CA ALA A 76 -5.31 -21.00 -5.87
C ALA A 76 -5.23 -22.40 -5.24
N THR A 77 -4.03 -22.80 -4.81
CA THR A 77 -3.82 -24.03 -4.04
C THR A 77 -4.33 -23.89 -2.60
N GLU A 78 -4.45 -25.01 -1.89
CA GLU A 78 -4.85 -24.99 -0.48
C GLU A 78 -3.87 -24.17 0.38
N GLU A 79 -2.58 -24.28 0.12
CA GLU A 79 -1.55 -23.50 0.83
C GLU A 79 -1.70 -22.00 0.57
N GLU A 80 -2.04 -21.61 -0.67
CA GLU A 80 -2.31 -20.21 -1.01
C GLU A 80 -3.59 -19.71 -0.32
N LEU A 81 -4.65 -20.52 -0.30
CA LEU A 81 -5.90 -20.18 0.38
C LEU A 81 -5.66 -19.97 1.88
N VAL A 82 -4.87 -20.83 2.53
CA VAL A 82 -4.51 -20.70 3.94
C VAL A 82 -3.67 -19.43 4.17
N GLY A 83 -2.65 -19.19 3.36
CA GLY A 83 -1.82 -17.99 3.47
C GLY A 83 -2.61 -16.70 3.29
N MET A 84 -3.63 -16.71 2.42
CA MET A 84 -4.47 -15.56 2.13
C MET A 84 -5.50 -15.22 3.21
N GLN A 85 -5.71 -16.06 4.23
CA GLN A 85 -6.67 -15.77 5.31
C GLN A 85 -6.28 -14.53 6.10
N ASP A 86 -5.00 -14.44 6.49
CA ASP A 86 -4.45 -13.27 7.17
C ASP A 86 -4.00 -12.23 6.13
N GLU A 87 -3.13 -12.67 5.23
CA GLU A 87 -2.42 -11.78 4.32
C GLU A 87 -3.38 -11.11 3.32
N GLY A 88 -4.38 -11.85 2.81
CA GLY A 88 -5.38 -11.33 1.90
C GLY A 88 -6.43 -10.44 2.56
N SER A 89 -6.55 -10.41 3.89
CA SER A 89 -7.53 -9.58 4.60
C SER A 89 -7.11 -8.10 4.69
N ALA A 90 -5.81 -7.85 4.80
CA ALA A 90 -5.26 -6.52 4.96
C ALA A 90 -5.14 -5.78 3.62
N VAL A 91 -5.39 -4.46 3.62
CA VAL A 91 -5.08 -3.61 2.48
C VAL A 91 -3.56 -3.51 2.35
N LYS A 92 -3.08 -3.65 1.13
CA LYS A 92 -1.67 -3.54 0.76
C LYS A 92 -1.44 -2.22 0.06
N TYR A 93 -0.33 -1.56 0.39
CA TYR A 93 0.02 -0.22 -0.08
C TYR A 93 1.25 -0.30 -0.97
N PHE A 94 1.22 0.44 -2.07
CA PHE A 94 2.26 0.45 -3.08
C PHE A 94 2.60 1.87 -3.49
N ARG A 95 3.84 2.07 -3.95
CA ARG A 95 4.26 3.31 -4.59
C ARG A 95 5.22 3.02 -5.74
N THR A 96 5.36 3.97 -6.64
CA THR A 96 6.37 3.90 -7.70
C THR A 96 7.75 4.34 -7.22
N THR A 97 8.79 3.75 -7.79
CA THR A 97 10.18 4.21 -7.67
C THR A 97 10.48 5.30 -8.70
N SER A 98 11.67 5.90 -8.63
CA SER A 98 12.19 6.82 -9.65
C SER A 98 12.16 6.23 -11.05
N ASP A 99 12.37 4.91 -11.16
CA ASP A 99 12.46 4.19 -12.43
C ASP A 99 11.08 3.78 -12.97
N GLY A 100 10.01 4.25 -12.32
CA GLY A 100 8.62 4.00 -12.70
C GLY A 100 8.06 2.64 -12.29
N GLY A 101 8.90 1.74 -11.74
CA GLY A 101 8.51 0.44 -11.23
C GLY A 101 7.71 0.53 -9.92
N TRP A 102 6.90 -0.49 -9.64
CA TRP A 102 6.10 -0.57 -8.41
C TRP A 102 6.79 -1.38 -7.31
N ILE A 103 6.73 -0.85 -6.09
CA ILE A 103 7.19 -1.52 -4.88
C ILE A 103 6.06 -1.63 -3.86
N TYR A 104 6.06 -2.72 -3.12
CA TYR A 104 5.28 -2.87 -1.90
C TYR A 104 5.85 -1.95 -0.82
N ALA A 105 4.99 -1.14 -0.20
CA ALA A 105 5.37 -0.09 0.73
C ALA A 105 4.96 -0.39 2.18
N ALA A 106 3.76 -0.93 2.38
CA ALA A 106 3.20 -1.26 3.69
C ALA A 106 1.95 -2.15 3.55
N SER A 107 1.48 -2.68 4.69
CA SER A 107 0.15 -3.30 4.86
C SER A 107 -0.58 -2.59 6.00
N ASP A 108 -1.91 -2.70 6.01
CA ASP A 108 -2.68 -2.47 7.24
C ASP A 108 -2.23 -3.44 8.34
N ALA A 109 -2.27 -2.96 9.59
CA ALA A 109 -2.09 -3.78 10.79
C ALA A 109 -3.38 -4.54 11.13
N PHE A 110 -3.28 -5.51 12.06
CA PHE A 110 -4.43 -6.18 12.67
C PHE A 110 -4.47 -5.88 14.19
N PRO A 111 -5.56 -5.30 14.73
CA PRO A 111 -6.73 -4.79 14.00
C PRO A 111 -6.39 -3.59 13.11
N ARG A 112 -7.23 -3.33 12.10
CA ARG A 112 -7.07 -2.17 11.22
C ARG A 112 -7.19 -0.88 12.01
N ASP A 113 -6.31 0.08 11.73
CA ASP A 113 -6.40 1.42 12.32
C ASP A 113 -7.70 2.12 11.90
N ALA A 114 -8.32 2.84 12.83
CA ALA A 114 -9.56 3.58 12.58
C ALA A 114 -9.40 4.69 11.53
N HIS A 115 -8.18 5.22 11.36
CA HIS A 115 -7.83 6.18 10.31
C HIS A 115 -7.46 5.51 8.97
N GLY A 116 -7.53 4.18 8.87
CA GLY A 116 -7.26 3.42 7.65
C GLY A 116 -5.93 3.81 7.01
N CYS A 117 -5.93 4.09 5.71
CA CYS A 117 -4.68 4.47 5.04
C CYS A 117 -4.14 5.85 5.44
N GLY A 118 -4.91 6.66 6.18
CA GLY A 118 -4.43 7.88 6.81
C GLY A 118 -3.45 7.64 7.98
N ALA A 119 -3.43 6.43 8.54
CA ALA A 119 -2.47 6.01 9.55
C ALA A 119 -1.14 5.50 8.96
N ILE A 120 -1.06 5.33 7.64
CA ILE A 120 0.08 4.71 6.97
C ILE A 120 1.11 5.80 6.59
N PRO A 121 2.28 5.86 7.24
CA PRO A 121 3.24 6.96 7.02
C PRO A 121 3.77 7.05 5.58
N GLN A 122 3.71 5.94 4.84
CA GLN A 122 4.16 5.84 3.45
C GLN A 122 3.15 6.44 2.45
N ILE A 123 1.91 6.69 2.87
CA ILE A 123 0.87 7.32 2.05
C ILE A 123 0.76 8.80 2.41
N PRO A 124 0.85 9.73 1.43
CA PRO A 124 0.63 11.14 1.70
C PRO A 124 -0.77 11.40 2.27
N ARG A 125 -0.85 12.16 3.37
CA ARG A 125 -2.11 12.43 4.09
C ARG A 125 -3.21 13.01 3.20
N SER A 126 -2.85 13.92 2.30
CA SER A 126 -3.79 14.52 1.33
C SER A 126 -4.34 13.50 0.33
N LEU A 127 -3.55 12.48 -0.04
CA LEU A 127 -4.02 11.39 -0.90
C LEU A 127 -4.90 10.40 -0.13
N ALA A 128 -4.50 10.02 1.09
CA ALA A 128 -5.35 9.20 1.96
C ALA A 128 -6.73 9.86 2.16
N ALA A 129 -6.78 11.17 2.40
CA ALA A 129 -8.02 11.92 2.48
C ALA A 129 -8.84 11.87 1.17
N ALA A 130 -8.19 12.00 0.01
CA ALA A 130 -8.84 11.88 -1.31
C ALA A 130 -9.41 10.47 -1.57
N TRP A 131 -8.83 9.45 -0.95
CA TRP A 131 -9.33 8.07 -0.95
C TRP A 131 -10.34 7.78 0.17
N GLY A 132 -10.78 8.78 0.94
CA GLY A 132 -11.67 8.57 2.08
C GLY A 132 -11.05 7.67 3.15
N ASN A 133 -9.74 7.80 3.39
CA ASN A 133 -8.93 6.96 4.26
C ASN A 133 -8.97 5.47 3.90
N CYS A 134 -9.20 5.17 2.62
CA CYS A 134 -9.33 3.80 2.12
C CYS A 134 -10.42 3.03 2.86
N SER A 135 -11.47 3.73 3.30
CA SER A 135 -12.69 3.11 3.78
C SER A 135 -13.37 2.41 2.61
N VAL A 136 -13.69 1.14 2.81
CA VAL A 136 -14.57 0.39 1.91
C VAL A 136 -15.95 0.42 2.57
N ALA A 137 -16.93 1.00 1.88
CA ALA A 137 -18.31 0.88 2.30
C ALA A 137 -18.66 -0.62 2.29
N HIS A 138 -19.07 -1.13 3.46
CA HIS A 138 -19.54 -2.50 3.62
C HIS A 138 -20.95 -2.66 3.04
#